data_AF-R1DJF4-F1
#
_entry.id   AF-R1DJF4-F1
#
_cell.length_a   1.000
_cell.length_b   1.000
_cell.length_c   1.000
_cell.angle_alpha   90.00
_cell.angle_beta   90.00
_cell.angle_gamma   90.00
#
_symmetry.space_group_name_H-M   'P 1'
#
loop_
_entity.id
_entity.type
_entity.pdbx_description
1 polymer ?
#
loop_
_entity_poly.entity_id
_entity_poly.type
_entity_poly.pdbx_seq_one_letter_code
_entity_poly.pdbx_strand_id
1 'polypeptide(L)'
;MRPRRTSTRLVLTAAALGVRAASTALPADALRLASSLYMLSSPPQLVALVTGGGAQLAPWLLATPGASNSILEFSVPYAKASLAAVLGHDPPQSVNAAVAESMAERAYERSVALGGGERSVGLGCTAALRSEPMRRGEHRCYIAVRSAAGVHCLALTLAKGARSREAEDAVVARAALATLARACGVDPPPLPGGGPFWKLAAAVLEASDDPLAPEVAARLDAEHADETFVAT
;
A
#
# COMPACT_ATOMS: atom_id res chain seq x y z
N MET A 1 -9.80 29.26 -37.37
CA MET A 1 -8.52 28.62 -37.74
C MET A 1 -7.71 28.40 -36.46
N ARG A 2 -7.68 27.18 -35.90
CA ARG A 2 -6.94 26.87 -34.65
C ARG A 2 -5.49 26.49 -35.00
N PRO A 3 -4.46 27.02 -34.31
CA PRO A 3 -3.07 26.69 -34.62
C PRO A 3 -2.76 25.24 -34.21
N ARG A 4 -2.17 24.47 -35.14
CA ARG A 4 -1.67 23.11 -34.88
C ARG A 4 -0.50 23.21 -33.91
N ARG A 5 -0.64 22.59 -32.73
CA ARG A 5 0.48 22.42 -31.78
C ARG A 5 1.44 21.38 -32.34
N THR A 6 2.60 21.82 -32.82
CA THR A 6 3.71 20.95 -33.19
C THR A 6 4.29 20.35 -31.90
N SER A 7 4.06 19.05 -31.66
CA SER A 7 4.70 18.35 -30.54
C SER A 7 6.05 17.80 -31.00
N THR A 8 7.14 18.43 -30.58
CA THR A 8 8.49 17.89 -30.75
C THR A 8 8.68 16.73 -29.78
N ARG A 9 8.78 15.50 -30.28
CA ARG A 9 9.14 14.32 -29.47
C ARG A 9 10.66 14.23 -29.39
N LEU A 10 11.22 14.45 -28.21
CA LEU A 10 12.62 14.15 -27.91
C LEU A 10 12.71 12.67 -27.50
N VAL A 11 13.36 11.85 -28.31
CA VAL A 11 13.70 10.46 -27.96
C VAL A 11 15.14 10.46 -27.47
N LEU A 12 15.33 10.33 -26.15
CA LEU A 12 16.64 10.19 -25.52
C LEU A 12 16.97 8.71 -25.36
N THR A 13 18.06 8.27 -25.99
CA THR A 13 18.59 6.92 -25.80
C THR A 13 19.30 6.82 -24.45
N ALA A 14 18.89 5.88 -23.60
CA ALA A 14 19.34 5.74 -22.20
C ALA A 14 20.87 5.66 -22.01
N ALA A 15 21.62 5.19 -23.01
CA ALA A 15 23.08 5.10 -22.98
C ALA A 15 23.79 6.47 -22.81
N ALA A 16 23.13 7.58 -23.13
CA ALA A 16 23.70 8.93 -22.99
C ALA A 16 23.61 9.51 -21.57
N LEU A 17 22.86 8.87 -20.66
CA LEU A 17 22.75 9.31 -19.28
C LEU A 17 23.85 8.63 -18.46
N GLY A 18 25.04 9.24 -18.46
CA GLY A 18 26.13 8.90 -17.54
C GLY A 18 25.73 9.18 -16.09
N VAL A 19 24.90 8.33 -15.49
CA VAL A 19 24.51 8.44 -14.10
C VAL A 19 25.53 7.69 -13.27
N ARG A 20 26.39 8.43 -12.56
CA ARG A 20 27.03 7.89 -11.35
C ARG A 20 25.93 7.67 -10.32
N ALA A 21 25.46 6.44 -10.18
CA ALA A 21 24.55 6.07 -9.12
C ALA A 21 25.24 6.31 -7.77
N ALA A 22 24.80 7.32 -7.03
CA ALA A 22 24.97 7.28 -5.58
C ALA A 22 24.12 6.10 -5.10
N SER A 23 24.76 4.94 -4.93
CA SER A 23 24.09 3.70 -4.51
C SER A 23 23.54 3.89 -3.11
N THR A 24 22.27 4.27 -3.00
CA THR A 24 21.45 3.81 -1.88
C THR A 24 20.98 2.42 -2.26
N ALA A 25 21.86 1.43 -2.04
CA ALA A 25 21.53 0.04 -2.29
C ALA A 25 20.21 -0.30 -1.58
N LEU A 26 19.31 -0.97 -2.29
CA LEU A 26 18.04 -1.42 -1.71
C LEU A 26 18.32 -2.29 -0.48
N PRO A 27 17.57 -2.11 0.62
CA PRO A 27 17.85 -2.81 1.87
C PRO A 27 17.61 -4.32 1.71
N ALA A 28 18.69 -5.10 1.77
CA ALA A 28 18.66 -6.54 1.51
C ALA A 28 17.68 -7.31 2.41
N ASP A 29 17.48 -6.85 3.64
CA ASP A 29 16.52 -7.45 4.57
C ASP A 29 15.06 -7.17 4.18
N ALA A 30 14.75 -5.99 3.63
CA ALA A 30 13.42 -5.71 3.09
C ALA A 30 13.15 -6.54 1.82
N LEU A 31 14.13 -6.65 0.93
CA LEU A 31 13.99 -7.46 -0.30
C LEU A 31 13.77 -8.94 0.03
N ARG A 32 14.45 -9.48 1.05
CA ARG A 32 14.21 -10.86 1.51
C ARG A 32 12.79 -11.07 2.04
N LEU A 33 12.26 -10.11 2.80
CA LEU A 33 10.90 -10.19 3.33
C LEU A 33 9.84 -10.03 2.22
N ALA A 34 10.08 -9.17 1.23
CA ALA A 34 9.24 -9.09 0.05
C ALA A 34 9.28 -10.42 -0.74
N SER A 35 10.46 -11.01 -0.89
CA SER A 35 10.62 -12.29 -1.59
C SER A 35 9.87 -13.42 -0.89
N SER A 36 9.83 -13.45 0.45
CA SER A 36 9.10 -14.50 1.17
C SER A 36 7.58 -14.40 0.99
N LEU A 37 7.03 -13.19 0.81
CA LEU A 37 5.62 -13.00 0.44
C LEU A 37 5.31 -13.59 -0.93
N TYR A 38 6.21 -13.40 -1.90
CA TYR A 38 6.01 -13.87 -3.28
C TYR A 38 6.21 -15.38 -3.43
N MET A 39 6.88 -16.03 -2.47
CA MET A 39 7.11 -17.48 -2.45
C MET A 39 6.01 -18.27 -1.74
N LEU A 40 4.99 -17.60 -1.18
CA LEU A 40 3.83 -18.29 -0.61
C LEU A 40 3.12 -19.13 -1.69
N SER A 41 2.48 -20.23 -1.27
CA SER A 41 1.66 -21.04 -2.18
C SER A 41 0.52 -20.23 -2.81
N SER A 42 0.04 -19.22 -2.09
CA SER A 42 -0.94 -18.24 -2.57
C SER A 42 -0.41 -16.82 -2.30
N PRO A 43 0.39 -16.27 -3.22
CA PRO A 43 0.96 -14.93 -3.05
C PRO A 43 -0.15 -13.87 -2.99
N PRO A 44 -0.01 -12.84 -2.12
CA PRO A 44 -1.04 -11.82 -1.97
C PRO A 44 -1.22 -11.01 -3.25
N GLN A 45 -2.42 -10.51 -3.51
CA GLN A 45 -2.73 -9.58 -4.59
C GLN A 45 -2.89 -8.18 -3.96
N LEU A 46 -1.80 -7.44 -3.87
CA LEU A 46 -1.68 -6.24 -3.05
C LEU A 46 -2.04 -4.98 -3.82
N VAL A 47 -2.90 -4.16 -3.22
CA VAL A 47 -2.98 -2.72 -3.48
C VAL A 47 -2.47 -1.98 -2.25
N ALA A 48 -1.56 -1.02 -2.44
CA ALA A 48 -0.98 -0.24 -1.36
C ALA A 48 -1.24 1.25 -1.55
N LEU A 49 -1.82 1.88 -0.53
CA LEU A 49 -2.05 3.32 -0.43
C LEU A 49 -1.19 3.87 0.72
N VAL A 50 -0.25 4.75 0.40
CA VAL A 50 0.63 5.37 1.41
C VAL A 50 0.61 6.89 1.31
N THR A 51 0.62 7.60 2.43
CA THR A 51 0.67 9.07 2.43
C THR A 51 1.48 9.61 3.61
N GLY A 52 2.20 10.71 3.39
CA GLY A 52 3.08 11.33 4.40
C GLY A 52 4.37 10.56 4.74
N GLY A 53 4.37 9.23 4.59
CA GLY A 53 5.53 8.34 4.75
C GLY A 53 5.21 6.89 4.38
N GLY A 54 6.25 6.07 4.23
CA GLY A 54 6.18 4.70 3.71
C GLY A 54 6.40 4.60 2.20
N ALA A 55 6.82 5.67 1.52
CA ALA A 55 7.00 5.68 0.07
C ALA A 55 8.13 4.76 -0.39
N GLN A 56 9.18 4.59 0.44
CA GLN A 56 10.25 3.61 0.18
C GLN A 56 9.78 2.16 0.12
N LEU A 57 8.55 1.83 0.54
CA LEU A 57 8.00 0.50 0.38
C LEU A 57 7.90 0.10 -1.10
N ALA A 58 7.55 1.04 -1.99
CA ALA A 58 7.37 0.78 -3.41
C ALA A 58 8.61 0.16 -4.09
N PRO A 59 9.80 0.78 -4.05
CA PRO A 59 10.98 0.19 -4.67
C PRO A 59 11.37 -1.15 -4.05
N TRP A 60 11.08 -1.41 -2.77
CA TRP A 60 11.39 -2.69 -2.13
C TRP A 60 10.49 -3.82 -2.63
N LEU A 61 9.20 -3.53 -2.77
CA LEU A 61 8.24 -4.49 -3.33
C LEU A 61 8.49 -4.72 -4.83
N LEU A 62 8.59 -3.64 -5.60
CA LEU A 62 8.60 -3.70 -7.07
C LEU A 62 9.93 -4.13 -7.69
N ALA A 63 11.05 -3.93 -6.99
CA ALA A 63 12.36 -4.41 -7.45
C ALA A 63 12.62 -5.88 -7.11
N THR A 64 11.77 -6.50 -6.28
CA THR A 64 11.94 -7.89 -5.85
C THR A 64 11.31 -8.85 -6.88
N PRO A 65 12.04 -9.87 -7.38
CA PRO A 65 11.50 -10.85 -8.33
C PRO A 65 10.22 -11.52 -7.81
N GLY A 66 9.18 -11.61 -8.64
CA GLY A 66 7.87 -12.13 -8.26
C GLY A 66 6.81 -11.03 -8.04
N ALA A 67 7.21 -9.76 -7.97
CA ALA A 67 6.29 -8.64 -7.75
C ALA A 67 5.12 -8.58 -8.75
N SER A 68 5.32 -8.94 -10.03
CA SER A 68 4.27 -8.92 -11.04
C SER A 68 3.12 -9.91 -10.77
N ASN A 69 3.35 -10.91 -9.92
CA ASN A 69 2.33 -11.88 -9.50
C ASN A 69 1.72 -11.52 -8.14
N SER A 70 2.11 -10.39 -7.53
CA SER A 70 1.64 -10.04 -6.19
C SER A 70 1.29 -8.58 -5.97
N ILE A 71 1.79 -7.66 -6.80
CA ILE A 71 1.55 -6.24 -6.65
C ILE A 71 0.65 -5.78 -7.79
N LEU A 72 -0.58 -5.38 -7.45
CA LEU A 72 -1.57 -4.89 -8.39
C LEU A 72 -1.46 -3.37 -8.58
N GLU A 73 -1.33 -2.63 -7.47
CA GLU A 73 -1.27 -1.17 -7.50
C GLU A 73 -0.48 -0.63 -6.30
N PHE A 74 0.30 0.42 -6.54
CA PHE A 74 0.89 1.23 -5.47
C PHE A 74 0.59 2.69 -5.76
N SER A 75 -0.07 3.39 -4.83
CA SER A 75 -0.49 4.77 -5.00
C SER A 75 -0.16 5.62 -3.78
N VAL A 76 0.11 6.91 -4.04
CA VAL A 76 0.49 7.88 -3.02
C VAL A 76 -0.49 9.07 -3.03
N PRO A 77 -1.65 8.97 -2.37
CA PRO A 77 -2.62 10.07 -2.26
C PRO A 77 -2.10 11.18 -1.32
N TYR A 78 -1.09 11.92 -1.77
CA TYR A 78 -0.33 12.86 -0.95
C TYR A 78 -1.08 14.16 -0.66
N ALA A 79 -1.75 14.71 -1.66
CA ALA A 79 -2.53 15.93 -1.51
C ALA A 79 -3.82 15.64 -0.71
N LYS A 80 -4.27 16.60 0.11
CA LYS A 80 -5.52 16.47 0.90
C LYS A 80 -6.72 16.07 0.04
N ALA A 81 -6.89 16.73 -1.11
CA ALA A 81 -7.97 16.41 -2.04
C ALA A 81 -7.87 14.99 -2.62
N SER A 82 -6.65 14.49 -2.84
CA SER A 82 -6.43 13.12 -3.32
C SER A 82 -6.73 12.09 -2.22
N LEU A 83 -6.33 12.36 -0.97
CA LEU A 83 -6.69 11.52 0.16
C LEU A 83 -8.21 11.53 0.38
N ALA A 84 -8.85 12.69 0.31
CA ALA A 84 -10.31 12.79 0.45
C ALA A 84 -11.06 12.02 -0.64
N ALA A 85 -10.55 12.03 -1.88
CA ALA A 85 -11.11 11.24 -2.98
C ALA A 85 -11.02 9.72 -2.72
N VAL A 86 -9.89 9.25 -2.15
CA VAL A 86 -9.74 7.85 -1.73
C VAL A 86 -10.71 7.50 -0.59
N LEU A 87 -10.83 8.37 0.42
CA LEU A 87 -11.65 8.10 1.60
C LEU A 87 -13.15 8.30 1.36
N GLY A 88 -13.53 9.08 0.35
CA GLY A 88 -14.91 9.53 0.10
C GLY A 88 -15.35 10.70 1.00
N HIS A 89 -14.48 11.21 1.86
CA HIS A 89 -14.73 12.35 2.74
C HIS A 89 -13.42 13.08 3.08
N ASP A 90 -13.50 14.33 3.55
CA ASP A 90 -12.33 15.05 4.07
C ASP A 90 -12.07 14.65 5.54
N PRO A 91 -10.92 14.03 5.87
CA PRO A 91 -10.63 13.66 7.25
C PRO A 91 -10.17 14.90 8.04
N PRO A 92 -10.68 15.14 9.27
CA PRO A 92 -10.28 16.28 10.09
C PRO A 92 -8.78 16.25 10.47
N GLN A 93 -8.19 15.06 10.57
CA GLN A 93 -6.77 14.83 10.72
C GLN A 93 -6.34 13.70 9.79
N SER A 94 -5.34 13.95 8.93
CA SER A 94 -4.89 12.96 7.94
C SER A 94 -4.04 11.82 8.51
N VAL A 95 -3.53 11.96 9.73
CA VAL A 95 -2.61 10.98 10.38
C VAL A 95 -3.24 10.42 11.65
N ASN A 96 -4.07 9.38 11.52
CA ASN A 96 -4.66 8.65 12.63
C ASN A 96 -4.97 7.19 12.20
N ALA A 97 -5.39 6.35 13.15
CA ALA A 97 -5.71 4.94 12.91
C ALA A 97 -6.88 4.76 11.92
N ALA A 98 -7.98 5.48 12.12
CA ALA A 98 -9.18 5.38 11.27
C ALA A 98 -8.87 5.69 9.80
N VAL A 99 -8.01 6.68 9.51
CA VAL A 99 -7.57 6.98 8.14
C VAL A 99 -6.75 5.83 7.56
N ALA A 100 -5.85 5.22 8.33
CA ALA A 100 -5.08 4.07 7.86
C ALA A 100 -5.99 2.86 7.56
N GLU A 101 -6.95 2.58 8.44
CA GLU A 101 -7.94 1.52 8.29
C GLU A 101 -8.84 1.74 7.07
N SER A 102 -9.41 2.94 6.90
CA SER A 102 -10.20 3.28 5.72
C SER A 102 -9.37 3.20 4.43
N MET A 103 -8.10 3.61 4.45
CA MET A 103 -7.21 3.42 3.30
C MET A 103 -6.97 1.94 3.00
N ALA A 104 -6.80 1.10 4.03
CA ALA A 104 -6.62 -0.34 3.85
C ALA A 104 -7.88 -1.02 3.29
N GLU A 105 -9.06 -0.63 3.75
CA GLU A 105 -10.33 -1.13 3.21
C GLU A 105 -10.51 -0.73 1.75
N ARG A 106 -10.28 0.55 1.40
CA ARG A 106 -10.33 1.03 0.01
C ARG A 106 -9.32 0.34 -0.90
N ALA A 107 -8.13 0.07 -0.36
CA ALA A 107 -7.12 -0.70 -1.08
C ALA A 107 -7.55 -2.15 -1.28
N TYR A 108 -8.21 -2.77 -0.29
CA TYR A 108 -8.72 -4.13 -0.40
C TYR A 108 -9.84 -4.23 -1.45
N GLU A 109 -10.83 -3.33 -1.39
CA GLU A 109 -11.90 -3.19 -2.40
C GLU A 109 -11.28 -3.03 -3.81
N ARG A 110 -10.26 -2.18 -3.92
CA ARG A 110 -9.53 -1.95 -5.17
C ARG A 110 -8.80 -3.20 -5.67
N SER A 111 -8.21 -3.97 -4.77
CA SER A 111 -7.56 -5.26 -5.09
C SER A 111 -8.58 -6.26 -5.63
N VAL A 112 -9.75 -6.37 -4.99
CA VAL A 112 -10.85 -7.24 -5.45
C VAL A 112 -11.30 -6.82 -6.85
N ALA A 113 -11.51 -5.52 -7.07
CA ALA A 113 -11.90 -4.97 -8.37
C ALA A 113 -10.84 -5.15 -9.49
N LEU A 114 -9.59 -5.42 -9.12
CA LEU A 114 -8.49 -5.72 -10.05
C LEU A 114 -8.30 -7.23 -10.28
N GLY A 115 -9.20 -8.07 -9.76
CA GLY A 115 -9.13 -9.53 -9.94
C GLY A 115 -8.30 -10.25 -8.88
N GLY A 116 -8.07 -9.64 -7.72
CA GLY A 116 -7.30 -10.27 -6.64
C GLY A 116 -7.98 -11.49 -5.99
N GLY A 117 -9.32 -11.56 -6.05
CA GLY A 117 -10.12 -12.65 -5.50
C GLY A 117 -9.88 -12.89 -4.01
N GLU A 118 -9.80 -14.14 -3.59
CA GLU A 118 -9.51 -14.52 -2.19
C GLU A 118 -8.12 -14.11 -1.70
N ARG A 119 -7.22 -13.75 -2.63
CA ARG A 119 -5.85 -13.31 -2.33
C ARG A 119 -5.75 -11.80 -2.15
N SER A 120 -6.86 -11.07 -2.24
CA SER A 120 -6.88 -9.62 -2.14
C SER A 120 -6.33 -9.14 -0.80
N VAL A 121 -5.40 -8.18 -0.87
CA VAL A 121 -4.84 -7.51 0.29
C VAL A 121 -4.82 -6.01 0.02
N GLY A 122 -5.29 -5.23 0.98
CA GLY A 122 -5.22 -3.78 0.98
C GLY A 122 -4.29 -3.27 2.07
N LEU A 123 -3.34 -2.40 1.73
CA LEU A 123 -2.47 -1.73 2.69
C LEU A 123 -2.77 -0.24 2.72
N GLY A 124 -3.00 0.29 3.92
CA GLY A 124 -3.12 1.71 4.19
C GLY A 124 -2.02 2.19 5.13
N CYS A 125 -1.31 3.26 4.77
CA CYS A 125 -0.32 3.89 5.63
C CYS A 125 -0.46 5.41 5.60
N THR A 126 -0.57 6.02 6.78
CA THR A 126 -0.49 7.47 6.93
C THR A 126 0.54 7.85 7.98
N ALA A 127 1.41 8.82 7.66
CA ALA A 127 2.48 9.24 8.54
C ALA A 127 2.66 10.76 8.62
N ALA A 128 3.05 11.24 9.79
CA ALA A 128 3.63 12.54 10.01
C ALA A 128 5.13 12.35 10.30
N LEU A 129 5.97 12.69 9.33
CA LEU A 129 7.43 12.61 9.45
C LEU A 129 8.05 14.01 9.58
N ARG A 130 9.36 14.06 9.80
CA ARG A 130 10.17 15.28 9.82
C ARG A 130 9.87 16.17 8.60
N SER A 131 9.46 17.41 8.82
CA SER A 131 9.36 18.43 7.78
C SER A 131 10.19 19.64 8.14
N GLU A 132 10.46 20.51 7.16
CA GLU A 132 11.02 21.83 7.37
C GLU A 132 9.96 22.87 6.95
N PRO A 133 9.48 23.74 7.86
CA PRO A 133 9.86 23.85 9.28
C PRO A 133 9.43 22.64 10.12
N MET A 134 10.13 22.43 11.24
CA MET A 134 9.93 21.31 12.17
C MET A 134 8.48 21.25 12.64
N ARG A 135 7.83 20.08 12.51
CA ARG A 135 6.47 19.90 13.02
C ARG A 135 6.44 20.00 14.54
N ARG A 136 5.45 20.72 15.07
CA ARG A 136 5.18 20.78 16.52
C ARG A 136 4.76 19.41 17.07
N GLY A 137 3.99 18.63 16.31
CA GLY A 137 3.49 17.31 16.69
C GLY A 137 4.54 16.20 16.69
N GLU A 138 4.20 15.04 17.28
CA GLU A 138 5.02 13.83 17.24
C GLU A 138 5.24 13.32 15.81
N HIS A 139 6.39 12.70 15.57
CA HIS A 139 6.59 11.93 14.36
C HIS A 139 5.92 10.58 14.58
N ARG A 140 4.92 10.24 13.77
CA ARG A 140 4.10 9.04 13.99
C ARG A 140 3.60 8.48 12.68
N CYS A 141 3.33 7.18 12.65
CA CYS A 141 2.59 6.55 11.56
C CYS A 141 1.53 5.59 12.10
N TYR A 142 0.51 5.40 11.27
CA TYR A 142 -0.52 4.39 11.43
C TYR A 142 -0.56 3.58 10.14
N ILE A 143 -0.53 2.27 10.30
CA ILE A 143 -0.54 1.29 9.23
C ILE A 143 -1.68 0.32 9.52
N ALA A 144 -2.46 0.01 8.48
CA ALA A 144 -3.43 -1.06 8.51
C ALA A 144 -3.25 -1.95 7.28
N VAL A 145 -3.45 -3.25 7.45
CA VAL A 145 -3.49 -4.22 6.36
C VAL A 145 -4.76 -5.03 6.48
N ARG A 146 -5.61 -4.92 5.45
CA ARG A 146 -6.88 -5.63 5.31
C ARG A 146 -6.67 -6.83 4.38
N SER A 147 -7.05 -8.01 4.84
CA SER A 147 -7.16 -9.24 4.04
C SER A 147 -8.49 -9.90 4.35
N ALA A 148 -8.91 -10.91 3.58
CA ALA A 148 -10.16 -11.63 3.84
C ALA A 148 -10.29 -12.16 5.29
N ALA A 149 -9.16 -12.42 5.97
CA ALA A 149 -9.12 -12.89 7.35
C ALA A 149 -9.34 -11.80 8.41
N GLY A 150 -9.19 -10.51 8.07
CA GLY A 150 -9.36 -9.39 8.99
C GLY A 150 -8.37 -8.26 8.76
N VAL A 151 -8.14 -7.46 9.82
CA VAL A 151 -7.31 -6.26 9.78
C VAL A 151 -6.16 -6.33 10.78
N HIS A 152 -4.94 -6.14 10.30
CA HIS A 152 -3.75 -5.97 11.13
C HIS A 152 -3.38 -4.50 11.21
N CYS A 153 -3.40 -3.94 12.43
CA CYS A 153 -3.06 -2.54 12.66
C CYS A 153 -1.74 -2.39 13.42
N LEU A 154 -1.00 -1.34 13.06
CA LEU A 154 0.23 -0.93 13.71
C LEU A 154 0.27 0.59 13.85
N ALA A 155 0.52 1.07 15.07
CA ALA A 155 0.86 2.47 15.34
C ALA A 155 2.31 2.57 15.82
N LEU A 156 3.04 3.54 15.32
CA LEU A 156 4.44 3.78 15.68
C LEU A 156 4.68 5.27 15.93
N THR A 157 5.35 5.58 17.03
CA THR A 157 5.88 6.93 17.31
C THR A 157 7.40 6.91 17.15
N LEU A 158 7.91 7.83 16.34
CA LEU A 158 9.34 7.98 16.03
C LEU A 158 9.97 9.03 16.95
N ALA A 159 11.16 8.73 17.45
CA ALA A 159 11.95 9.67 18.25
C ALA A 159 12.33 10.90 17.41
N LYS A 160 11.95 12.09 17.88
CA LYS A 160 12.26 13.36 17.20
C LYS A 160 13.75 13.62 17.12
N GLY A 161 14.22 14.12 15.98
CA GLY A 161 15.61 14.54 15.77
C GLY A 161 16.63 13.39 15.64
N ALA A 162 16.20 12.14 15.81
CA ALA A 162 17.08 10.97 15.74
C ALA A 162 17.44 10.56 14.31
N ARG A 163 16.67 11.00 13.30
CA ARG A 163 16.77 10.55 11.91
C ARG A 163 16.47 11.68 10.92
N SER A 164 16.99 11.53 9.70
CA SER A 164 16.57 12.34 8.56
C SER A 164 15.16 11.94 8.11
N ARG A 165 14.53 12.75 7.23
CA ARG A 165 13.19 12.43 6.68
C ARG A 165 13.21 11.11 5.91
N GLU A 166 14.27 10.86 5.15
CA GLU A 166 14.49 9.63 4.38
C GLU A 166 14.64 8.43 5.31
N ALA A 167 15.41 8.57 6.39
CA ALA A 167 15.59 7.50 7.37
C ALA A 167 14.31 7.20 8.16
N GLU A 168 13.48 8.21 8.46
CA GLU A 168 12.15 7.99 9.05
C GLU A 168 11.21 7.27 8.09
N ASP A 169 11.19 7.67 6.81
CA ASP A 169 10.38 7.01 5.79
C ASP A 169 10.78 5.54 5.61
N ALA A 170 12.07 5.22 5.71
CA ALA A 170 12.56 3.84 5.70
C ALA A 170 12.06 3.03 6.90
N VAL A 171 12.03 3.63 8.10
CA VAL A 171 11.45 2.95 9.29
C VAL A 171 9.96 2.68 9.08
N VAL A 172 9.21 3.65 8.55
CA VAL A 172 7.78 3.47 8.24
C VAL A 172 7.57 2.40 7.18
N ALA A 173 8.37 2.38 6.11
CA ALA A 173 8.29 1.36 5.07
C ALA A 173 8.58 -0.06 5.63
N ARG A 174 9.53 -0.19 6.57
CA ARG A 174 9.80 -1.48 7.24
C ARG A 174 8.63 -1.91 8.11
N ALA A 175 8.05 -0.98 8.86
CA ALA A 175 6.86 -1.22 9.67
C ALA A 175 5.67 -1.66 8.79
N ALA A 176 5.49 -1.02 7.63
CA ALA A 176 4.44 -1.38 6.68
C ALA A 176 4.65 -2.78 6.08
N LEU A 177 5.88 -3.09 5.64
CA LEU A 177 6.23 -4.40 5.11
C LEU A 177 6.09 -5.51 6.17
N ALA A 178 6.48 -5.24 7.43
CA ALA A 178 6.32 -6.19 8.53
C ALA A 178 4.84 -6.44 8.85
N THR A 179 4.00 -5.41 8.79
CA THR A 179 2.54 -5.56 9.00
C THR A 179 1.91 -6.37 7.88
N LEU A 180 2.31 -6.12 6.62
CA LEU A 180 1.90 -6.92 5.47
C LEU A 180 2.31 -8.40 5.62
N ALA A 181 3.57 -8.65 5.98
CA ALA A 181 4.07 -10.00 6.22
C ALA A 181 3.22 -10.74 7.26
N ARG A 182 2.94 -10.11 8.41
CA ARG A 182 2.07 -10.69 9.44
C ARG A 182 0.67 -11.00 8.94
N ALA A 183 0.07 -10.10 8.18
CA ALA A 183 -1.26 -10.30 7.60
C ALA A 183 -1.31 -11.46 6.58
N CYS A 184 -0.17 -11.78 5.96
CA CYS A 184 -0.01 -12.92 5.06
C CYS A 184 0.51 -14.19 5.75
N GLY A 185 0.59 -14.22 7.08
CA GLY A 185 1.08 -15.38 7.84
C GLY A 185 2.59 -15.60 7.79
N VAL A 186 3.37 -14.58 7.40
CA VAL A 186 4.83 -14.60 7.41
C VAL A 186 5.34 -13.85 8.64
N ASP A 187 6.19 -14.49 9.44
CA ASP A 187 6.80 -13.84 10.59
C ASP A 187 7.89 -12.84 10.16
N PRO A 188 7.72 -11.52 10.39
CA PRO A 188 8.73 -10.54 10.06
C PRO A 188 9.83 -10.51 11.14
N PRO A 189 11.04 -10.08 10.78
CA PRO A 189 12.06 -9.75 11.77
C PRO A 189 11.56 -8.63 12.70
N PRO A 190 12.10 -8.54 13.93
CA PRO A 190 11.75 -7.47 14.86
C PRO A 190 12.06 -6.10 14.25
N LEU A 191 11.16 -5.14 14.47
CA LEU A 191 11.38 -3.77 14.04
C LEU A 191 12.50 -3.12 14.88
N PRO A 192 13.41 -2.35 14.26
CA PRO A 192 14.47 -1.67 15.00
C PRO A 192 13.90 -0.56 15.90
N GLY A 193 14.12 -0.67 17.22
CA GLY A 193 13.79 0.41 18.18
C GLY A 193 12.79 0.08 19.30
N GLY A 194 12.35 -1.17 19.45
CA GLY A 194 11.40 -1.59 20.50
C GLY A 194 10.05 -2.02 19.93
N GLY A 195 9.40 -2.95 20.63
CA GLY A 195 8.27 -3.73 20.10
C GLY A 195 7.03 -2.88 19.79
N PRO A 196 6.38 -3.08 18.63
CA PRO A 196 5.13 -2.41 18.33
C PRO A 196 4.01 -2.81 19.30
N PHE A 197 3.09 -1.89 19.60
CA PHE A 197 1.78 -2.28 20.11
C PHE A 197 0.98 -2.84 18.93
N TRP A 198 0.91 -4.16 18.82
CA TRP A 198 0.03 -4.83 17.87
C TRP A 198 -1.39 -4.79 18.47
N LYS A 199 -2.35 -4.31 17.69
CA LYS A 199 -3.76 -4.60 17.97
C LYS A 199 -4.22 -5.51 16.84
N LEU A 200 -4.34 -6.80 17.14
CA LEU A 200 -5.15 -7.68 16.32
C LEU A 200 -6.59 -7.31 16.65
N ALA A 201 -7.21 -6.49 15.81
CA ALA A 201 -8.65 -6.44 15.79
C ALA A 201 -9.09 -7.67 15.02
N ALA A 202 -9.67 -8.67 15.70
CA ALA A 202 -10.55 -9.57 14.99
C ALA A 202 -11.56 -8.67 14.28
N ALA A 203 -11.80 -8.91 12.99
CA ALA A 203 -12.95 -8.30 12.35
C ALA A 203 -14.15 -8.67 13.24
N VAL A 204 -14.70 -7.69 13.95
CA VAL A 204 -16.12 -7.80 14.27
C VAL A 204 -16.73 -7.73 12.89
N LEU A 205 -17.08 -8.89 12.34
CA LEU A 205 -18.16 -8.99 11.38
C LEU A 205 -19.39 -8.43 12.10
N GLU A 206 -19.47 -7.12 12.28
CA GLU A 206 -20.78 -6.51 12.25
C GLU A 206 -21.17 -6.69 10.81
N ALA A 207 -22.05 -7.68 10.58
CA ALA A 207 -22.86 -7.70 9.40
C ALA A 207 -23.39 -6.27 9.25
N SER A 208 -22.81 -5.54 8.30
CA SER A 208 -23.38 -4.31 7.83
C SER A 208 -24.76 -4.70 7.30
N ASP A 209 -25.80 -4.45 8.09
CA ASP A 209 -27.20 -4.49 7.66
C ASP A 209 -27.53 -3.35 6.68
N ASP A 210 -26.51 -2.73 6.07
CA ASP A 210 -26.64 -1.85 4.92
C ASP A 210 -26.56 -2.68 3.62
N PRO A 211 -27.67 -2.86 2.89
CA PRO A 211 -27.73 -3.69 1.69
C PRO A 211 -27.10 -2.92 0.53
N LEU A 212 -25.77 -2.91 0.46
CA LEU A 212 -25.06 -2.44 -0.72
C LEU A 212 -25.19 -3.49 -1.85
N ALA A 213 -26.30 -3.30 -2.56
CA ALA A 213 -26.51 -3.48 -3.99
C ALA A 213 -26.29 -4.90 -4.55
N PRO A 214 -27.38 -5.66 -4.81
CA PRO A 214 -27.33 -6.91 -5.59
C PRO A 214 -26.81 -6.77 -7.04
N GLU A 215 -26.35 -5.59 -7.46
CA GLU A 215 -25.76 -5.33 -8.78
C GLU A 215 -24.31 -5.81 -8.93
N VAL A 216 -23.54 -5.98 -7.84
CA VAL A 216 -22.15 -6.47 -7.94
C VAL A 216 -22.10 -8.00 -8.01
N ALA A 217 -22.96 -8.69 -7.25
CA ALA A 217 -23.09 -10.15 -7.33
C ALA A 217 -23.66 -10.60 -8.69
N ALA A 218 -24.66 -9.88 -9.23
CA ALA A 218 -25.24 -10.18 -10.53
C ALA A 218 -24.26 -9.99 -11.72
N ARG A 219 -23.22 -9.17 -11.58
CA ARG A 219 -22.18 -9.02 -12.63
C ARG A 219 -21.19 -10.18 -12.66
N LEU A 220 -20.96 -10.87 -11.54
CA LEU A 220 -20.07 -12.03 -11.49
C LEU A 220 -20.74 -13.30 -12.05
N ASP A 221 -22.05 -13.44 -11.89
CA ASP A 221 -22.81 -14.57 -12.45
C ASP A 221 -23.06 -14.41 -13.97
N ALA A 222 -23.18 -13.18 -14.46
CA ALA A 222 -23.38 -12.90 -15.89
C ALA A 222 -22.11 -13.14 -16.73
N GLU A 223 -20.91 -12.94 -16.19
CA GLU A 223 -19.65 -13.20 -16.90
C GLU A 223 -19.28 -14.69 -16.97
N HIS A 224 -19.83 -15.55 -16.10
CA HIS A 224 -19.58 -17.00 -16.14
C HIS A 224 -20.55 -17.79 -17.04
N ALA A 225 -21.65 -17.17 -17.48
CA ALA A 225 -22.65 -17.83 -18.33
C ALA A 225 -22.29 -17.82 -19.83
N ASP A 226 -21.32 -17.01 -20.28
CA ASP A 226 -21.06 -16.77 -21.71
C ASP A 226 -19.86 -17.55 -22.29
N GLU A 227 -19.15 -18.36 -21.48
CA GLU A 227 -18.03 -19.20 -21.98
C GLU A 227 -18.39 -20.68 -22.23
N THR A 228 -19.68 -21.06 -22.12
CA THR A 228 -20.09 -22.47 -22.33
C THR A 228 -20.96 -22.66 -23.57
N PHE A 229 -20.64 -22.12 -24.76
CA PHE A 229 -21.28 -22.61 -26.01
C PHE A 229 -20.56 -22.21 -27.31
N VAL A 230 -19.43 -22.83 -27.65
CA VAL A 230 -19.06 -23.10 -29.05
C VAL A 230 -18.25 -24.40 -29.14
N ALA A 231 -18.94 -25.53 -29.28
CA ALA A 231 -18.38 -26.75 -29.87
C ALA A 231 -19.53 -27.56 -30.48
N THR A 232 -19.87 -27.26 -31.73
CA THR A 232 -20.43 -28.23 -32.67
C THR A 232 -20.10 -27.81 -34.09
#